data_AF-A0ABD0QPC9-F1
#
_entry.id   AF-A0ABD0QPC9-F1
#
_cell.length_a   1.000
_cell.length_b   1.000
_cell.length_c   1.000
_cell.angle_alpha   90.00
_cell.angle_beta   90.00
_cell.angle_gamma   90.00
#
_symmetry.space_group_name_H-M   'P 1'
#
loop_
_entity.id
_entity.type
_entity.pdbx_description
1 polymer ?
#
loop_
_entity_poly.entity_id
_entity_poly.type
_entity_poly.pdbx_seq_one_letter_code
_entity_poly.pdbx_strand_id
1 'polypeptide(L)'
;LNTAELGFLAEYATVMKPVAMALNLLQGESSVHMGFLLPTLYQLQDKLKKLESSCKALHGGILKRFGEVMKEPELIAAAILLPKFRTAWTTNQSILTT
;
A
#
# COMPACT_ATOMS: atom_id res chain seq x y z
N LEU A 1 -14.07 0.98 -29.09
CA LEU A 1 -13.98 1.79 -27.86
C LEU A 1 -14.06 3.25 -28.25
N ASN A 2 -15.04 3.97 -27.74
CA ASN A 2 -15.13 5.41 -27.93
C ASN A 2 -14.09 6.14 -27.06
N THR A 3 -13.94 7.45 -27.26
CA THR A 3 -12.95 8.26 -26.53
C THR A 3 -13.13 8.22 -25.00
N ALA A 4 -14.38 8.16 -24.51
CA ALA A 4 -14.67 8.10 -23.09
C ALA A 4 -14.25 6.75 -22.49
N GLU A 5 -14.54 5.65 -23.18
CA GLU A 5 -14.13 4.30 -22.75
C GLU A 5 -12.60 4.14 -22.77
N LEU A 6 -11.92 4.71 -23.77
CA LEU A 6 -10.45 4.73 -23.80
C LEU A 6 -9.86 5.55 -22.64
N GLY A 7 -10.46 6.70 -22.32
CA GLY A 7 -10.08 7.51 -21.16
C GLY A 7 -10.26 6.76 -19.85
N PHE A 8 -11.39 6.09 -19.66
CA PHE A 8 -11.65 5.26 -18.50
C PHE A 8 -10.63 4.11 -18.35
N LEU A 9 -10.30 3.40 -19.43
CA LEU A 9 -9.31 2.33 -19.38
C LEU A 9 -7.91 2.85 -19.02
N ALA A 10 -7.53 4.02 -19.52
CA ALA A 10 -6.26 4.65 -19.19
C ALA A 10 -6.19 5.05 -17.70
N GLU A 11 -7.29 5.61 -17.17
CA GLU A 11 -7.43 5.91 -15.74
C GLU A 11 -7.36 4.64 -14.90
N TYR A 12 -8.16 3.62 -15.24
CA TYR A 12 -8.18 2.33 -14.56
C TYR A 12 -6.77 1.70 -14.50
N ALA A 13 -6.05 1.68 -15.62
CA ALA A 13 -4.69 1.15 -15.67
C ALA A 13 -3.74 1.95 -14.75
N THR A 14 -3.88 3.27 -14.70
CA THR A 14 -3.09 4.15 -13.83
C THR A 14 -3.36 3.87 -12.36
N VAL A 15 -4.63 3.69 -11.98
CA VAL A 15 -5.07 3.39 -10.61
C VAL A 15 -4.68 1.99 -10.17
N MET A 16 -4.82 1.00 -11.04
CA MET A 16 -4.55 -0.39 -10.71
C MET A 16 -3.07 -0.75 -10.76
N LYS A 17 -2.23 0.03 -11.45
CA LYS A 17 -0.77 -0.19 -11.48
C LYS A 17 -0.14 -0.29 -10.08
N PRO A 18 -0.31 0.66 -9.15
CA PRO A 18 0.25 0.53 -7.80
C PRO A 18 -0.36 -0.65 -7.02
N VAL A 19 -1.63 -1.00 -7.25
CA VAL A 19 -2.27 -2.18 -6.63
C VAL A 19 -1.61 -3.47 -7.12
N ALA A 20 -1.42 -3.62 -8.43
CA ALA A 20 -0.76 -4.78 -9.02
C ALA A 20 0.69 -4.91 -8.55
N MET A 21 1.43 -3.79 -8.43
CA MET A 21 2.78 -3.81 -7.86
C MET A 21 2.79 -4.26 -6.39
N ALA A 22 1.85 -3.78 -5.57
CA ALA A 22 1.72 -4.21 -4.19
C ALA A 22 1.40 -5.71 -4.07
N LEU A 23 0.50 -6.21 -4.92
CA LEU A 23 0.19 -7.65 -5.00
C LEU A 23 1.41 -8.47 -5.39
N ASN A 24 2.16 -8.05 -6.42
CA ASN A 24 3.38 -8.75 -6.83
C ASN A 24 4.42 -8.83 -5.70
N LEU A 25 4.54 -7.79 -4.86
CA LEU A 25 5.43 -7.80 -3.71
C LEU A 25 4.95 -8.75 -2.61
N LEU A 26 3.65 -8.72 -2.28
CA LEU A 26 3.10 -9.51 -1.17
C LEU A 26 2.85 -10.98 -1.52
N GLN A 27 2.65 -11.28 -2.80
CA GLN A 27 2.36 -12.62 -3.30
C GLN A 27 3.57 -13.27 -4.01
N GLY A 28 4.63 -12.52 -4.27
CA GLY A 28 5.85 -13.04 -4.90
C GLY A 28 6.72 -13.80 -3.92
N GLU A 29 7.16 -15.01 -4.30
CA GLU A 29 7.90 -15.96 -3.44
C GLU A 29 9.16 -15.39 -2.77
N SER A 30 9.84 -14.41 -3.38
CA SER A 30 11.08 -13.83 -2.84
C SER A 30 10.88 -12.83 -1.70
N SER A 31 9.65 -12.36 -1.47
CA SER A 31 9.36 -11.22 -0.58
C SER A 31 8.26 -11.52 0.45
N VAL A 32 7.82 -12.78 0.58
CA VAL A 32 6.75 -13.22 1.49
C VAL A 32 7.24 -13.31 2.95
N HIS A 33 7.63 -12.16 3.51
CA HIS A 33 7.91 -12.04 4.94
C HIS A 33 7.04 -10.93 5.50
N MET A 34 6.51 -11.11 6.71
CA MET A 34 5.58 -10.17 7.34
C MET A 34 6.14 -8.74 7.44
N GLY A 35 7.47 -8.58 7.46
CA GLY A 35 8.12 -7.27 7.44
C GLY A 35 7.92 -6.45 6.16
N PHE A 36 7.43 -7.03 5.07
CA PHE A 36 7.07 -6.29 3.85
C PHE A 36 5.62 -5.80 3.83
N LEU A 37 4.75 -6.36 4.69
CA LEU A 37 3.33 -6.07 4.66
C LEU A 37 3.04 -4.59 4.92
N LEU A 38 3.53 -4.06 6.05
CA LEU A 38 3.26 -2.66 6.41
C LEU A 38 3.94 -1.67 5.44
N PRO A 39 5.23 -1.82 5.08
CA PRO A 39 5.85 -0.92 4.10
C PRO A 39 5.11 -0.87 2.76
N THR A 40 4.59 -2.01 2.31
CA THR A 40 3.83 -2.08 1.05
C THR A 40 2.48 -1.39 1.17
N LEU A 41 1.73 -1.63 2.25
CA LEU A 41 0.44 -0.98 2.48
C LEU A 41 0.57 0.54 2.65
N TYR A 42 1.55 1.02 3.41
CA TYR A 42 1.78 2.47 3.57
C TYR A 42 2.14 3.14 2.25
N GLN A 43 3.03 2.54 1.44
CA GLN A 43 3.34 3.07 0.10
C GLN A 43 2.14 3.02 -0.84
N LEU A 44 1.35 1.94 -0.81
CA LEU A 44 0.15 1.82 -1.63
C LEU A 44 -0.84 2.94 -1.30
N GLN A 45 -1.08 3.22 -0.02
CA GLN A 45 -1.96 4.30 0.40
C GLN A 45 -1.46 5.67 -0.03
N ASP A 46 -0.16 5.95 0.12
CA ASP A 46 0.43 7.21 -0.34
C ASP A 46 0.29 7.40 -1.86
N LYS A 47 0.52 6.34 -2.64
CA LYS A 47 0.33 6.36 -4.10
C LYS A 47 -1.14 6.60 -4.47
N LEU A 48 -2.08 5.90 -3.83
CA LEU A 48 -3.52 6.06 -4.12
C LEU A 48 -4.06 7.43 -3.70
N LYS A 49 -3.56 8.03 -2.61
CA LYS A 49 -3.92 9.40 -2.20
C LYS A 49 -3.50 10.48 -3.19
N LYS A 50 -2.41 10.24 -3.92
CA LYS A 50 -1.88 11.15 -4.94
C LYS A 50 -2.64 11.03 -6.28
N LEU A 51 -3.44 9.99 -6.46
CA LEU A 51 -4.27 9.78 -7.63
C LEU A 51 -5.65 10.44 -7.48
N GLU A 52 -6.35 10.60 -8.60
CA GLU A 52 -7.60 11.34 -8.70
C GLU A 52 -8.72 10.88 -7.75
N SER A 53 -9.75 11.74 -7.63
CA SER A 53 -10.88 11.56 -6.72
C SER A 53 -11.66 10.24 -6.88
N SER A 54 -11.60 9.62 -8.05
CA SER A 54 -12.18 8.31 -8.37
C SER A 54 -11.59 7.17 -7.52
N CYS A 55 -10.39 7.34 -6.97
CA CYS A 55 -9.70 6.34 -6.16
C CYS A 55 -10.16 6.28 -4.70
N LYS A 56 -11.04 7.19 -4.26
CA LYS A 56 -11.46 7.30 -2.85
C LYS A 56 -12.07 6.00 -2.31
N ALA A 57 -12.89 5.32 -3.11
CA ALA A 57 -13.51 4.06 -2.72
C ALA A 57 -12.47 2.95 -2.51
N LEU A 58 -11.47 2.87 -3.37
CA LEU A 58 -10.39 1.89 -3.27
C LEU A 58 -9.49 2.16 -2.05
N HIS A 59 -9.07 3.40 -1.87
CA HIS A 59 -8.30 3.84 -0.70
C HIS A 59 -9.06 3.54 0.61
N GLY A 60 -10.36 3.88 0.66
CA GLY A 60 -11.24 3.58 1.79
C GLY A 60 -11.41 2.08 2.04
N GLY A 61 -11.55 1.28 0.97
CA GLY A 61 -11.64 -0.18 1.07
C GLY A 61 -10.38 -0.83 1.65
N ILE A 62 -9.20 -0.35 1.26
CA ILE A 62 -7.92 -0.82 1.82
C ILE A 62 -7.81 -0.47 3.30
N LEU A 63 -8.14 0.76 3.70
CA LEU A 63 -8.14 1.15 5.12
C LEU A 63 -9.16 0.33 5.93
N LYS A 64 -10.35 0.10 5.39
CA LYS A 64 -11.37 -0.72 6.05
C LYS A 64 -10.89 -2.16 6.27
N ARG A 65 -10.18 -2.74 5.30
CA ARG A 65 -9.72 -4.13 5.36
C ARG A 65 -8.46 -4.31 6.21
N PHE A 66 -7.51 -3.40 6.10
CA PHE A 66 -6.17 -3.55 6.69
C PHE A 66 -5.86 -2.56 7.81
N GLY A 67 -6.77 -1.65 8.14
CA GLY A 67 -6.51 -0.60 9.13
C GLY A 67 -6.13 -1.12 10.51
N GLU A 68 -6.74 -2.21 10.97
CA GLU A 68 -6.37 -2.87 12.23
C GLU A 68 -5.07 -3.66 12.10
N VAL A 69 -4.88 -4.38 10.99
CA VAL A 69 -3.63 -5.08 10.67
C VAL A 69 -2.44 -4.11 10.68
N MET A 70 -2.61 -2.90 10.18
CA MET A 70 -1.57 -1.87 10.15
C MET A 70 -1.15 -1.35 11.54
N LYS A 71 -1.90 -1.69 12.60
CA LYS A 71 -1.61 -1.33 13.99
C LYS A 71 -1.01 -2.48 14.78
N GLU A 72 -0.92 -3.68 14.21
CA GLU A 72 -0.44 -4.86 14.93
C GLU A 72 1.05 -4.71 15.30
N PRO A 73 1.41 -4.79 16.60
CA PRO A 73 2.79 -4.59 17.05
C PRO A 73 3.79 -5.56 16.42
N GLU A 74 3.40 -6.81 16.20
CA GLU A 74 4.26 -7.82 15.58
C GLU A 74 4.61 -7.47 14.13
N LEU A 75 3.66 -6.89 13.38
CA LEU A 75 3.88 -6.45 12.01
C LEU A 75 4.74 -5.19 11.95
N ILE A 76 4.57 -4.28 12.91
CA ILE A 76 5.43 -3.11 13.07
C ILE A 76 6.88 -3.55 13.37
N ALA A 77 7.05 -4.46 14.33
CA ALA A 77 8.36 -5.01 14.67
C ALA A 77 9.00 -5.73 13.46
N ALA A 78 8.24 -6.59 12.78
CA ALA A 78 8.72 -7.31 11.60
C ALA A 78 9.22 -6.35 10.50
N ALA A 79 8.52 -5.23 10.29
CA ALA A 79 8.93 -4.23 9.31
C ALA A 79 10.18 -3.45 9.72
N ILE A 80 10.29 -3.07 11.01
CA ILE A 80 11.44 -2.35 11.56
C ILE A 80 12.72 -3.20 11.56
N LEU A 81 12.58 -4.49 11.88
CA LEU A 81 13.71 -5.43 11.96
C LEU A 81 14.39 -5.68 10.60
N LEU A 82 13.73 -5.35 9.48
CA LEU A 82 14.36 -5.42 8.16
C LEU A 82 15.26 -4.20 7.92
N PRO A 83 16.60 -4.37 7.78
CA PRO A 83 17.54 -3.25 7.70
C PRO A 83 17.30 -2.30 6.51
N LYS A 84 16.66 -2.80 5.44
CA LYS A 84 16.31 -2.03 4.24
C LYS A 84 15.16 -1.05 4.47
N PHE A 85 14.31 -1.31 5.47
CA PHE A 85 13.14 -0.50 5.78
C PHE A 85 13.37 0.34 7.03
N ARG A 86 13.74 -0.30 8.14
CA ARG A 86 13.80 0.36 9.47
C ARG A 86 12.50 1.12 9.71
N THR A 87 12.57 2.44 9.78
CA THR A 87 11.42 3.34 9.98
C THR A 87 11.04 4.15 8.74
N ALA A 88 11.76 4.01 7.61
CA ALA A 88 11.59 4.86 6.43
C ALA A 88 10.23 4.72 5.71
N TRP A 89 9.46 3.70 6.05
CA TRP A 89 8.17 3.38 5.43
C TRP A 89 6.97 4.06 6.10
N THR A 90 7.17 4.75 7.22
CA THR A 90 6.09 5.40 7.97
C THR A 90 6.53 6.75 8.53
N THR A 91 5.59 7.69 8.58
CA THR A 91 5.73 8.97 9.29
C THR A 91 4.89 9.00 10.56
N ASN A 92 4.30 7.87 10.96
CA ASN A 92 3.49 7.79 12.16
C ASN A 92 4.38 7.89 13.41
N GLN A 93 4.29 9.04 14.09
CA GLN A 93 5.10 9.32 15.27
C GLN A 93 4.95 8.27 16.37
N SER A 94 3.77 7.65 16.53
CA SER A 94 3.57 6.62 17.55
C SER A 94 4.46 5.39 17.34
N ILE A 95 4.78 5.08 16.08
CA ILE A 95 5.67 3.98 15.71
C ILE A 95 7.14 4.40 15.88
N LEU A 96 7.45 5.68 15.63
CA LEU A 96 8.82 6.21 15.66
C LEU A 96 9.35 6.46 17.08
N THR A 97 8.47 6.61 18.08
CA THR A 97 8.85 6.90 19.47
C THR A 97 8.74 5.68 20.40
N THR A 98 8.52 4.49 19.85
CA THR A 98 8.56 3.23 20.60
C THR A 98 10.02 2.78 20.76
#